data_AF-A0A2D8XKX0-F1
#
_entry.id   AF-A0A2D8XKX0-F1
#
_cell.length_a   1.000
_cell.length_b   1.000
_cell.length_c   1.000
_cell.angle_alpha   90.00
_cell.angle_beta   90.00
_cell.angle_gamma   90.00
#
_symmetry.space_group_name_H-M   'P 1'
#
loop_
_entity.id
_entity.type
_entity.pdbx_description
1 polymer ?
#
loop_
_entity_poly.entity_id
_entity_poly.type
_entity_poly.pdbx_seq_one_letter_code
_entity_poly.pdbx_strand_id
1 'polypeptide(L)'
;MQLKSNLETYCYDQLKEVDVDFVYEGETFVIQDGFRYAGIYYKSTKAKDYMRNATGNAVLEVKYTPDFVSHKHKFIIETKGYVPSQHTFPLRWKMFLRYLVENGMDDYMLFIPKNKKQVDETIQTICREIKNSE
;
A
#
# COMPACT_ATOMS: atom_id res chain seq x y z
N MET A 1 7.14 -5.04 18.43
CA MET A 1 6.52 -4.49 17.21
C MET A 1 5.46 -3.50 17.62
N GLN A 2 5.48 -2.27 17.10
CA GLN A 2 4.47 -1.26 17.42
C GLN A 2 3.56 -1.10 16.20
N LEU A 3 2.30 -1.49 16.33
CA LEU A 3 1.29 -1.37 15.29
C LEU A 3 0.75 0.07 15.26
N LYS A 4 0.45 0.61 14.07
CA LYS A 4 0.18 2.05 13.90
C LYS A 4 -1.26 2.44 14.22
N SER A 5 -2.19 1.48 14.29
CA SER A 5 -3.58 1.74 14.66
C SER A 5 -4.26 0.55 15.37
N ASN A 6 -5.34 0.83 16.11
CA ASN A 6 -6.16 -0.21 16.75
C ASN A 6 -6.77 -1.20 15.73
N LEU A 7 -7.02 -0.75 14.49
CA LEU A 7 -7.55 -1.60 13.43
C LEU A 7 -6.47 -2.53 12.87
N GLU A 8 -5.24 -2.06 12.71
CA GLU A 8 -4.09 -2.90 12.37
C GLU A 8 -3.82 -3.94 13.44
N THR A 9 -3.85 -3.56 14.73
CA THR A 9 -3.74 -4.52 15.84
C THR A 9 -4.77 -5.61 15.74
N TYR A 10 -6.04 -5.24 15.55
CA TYR A 10 -7.11 -6.21 15.39
C TYR A 10 -6.89 -7.11 14.17
N CYS A 11 -6.49 -6.56 13.02
CA CYS A 11 -6.21 -7.34 11.81
C CYS A 11 -5.03 -8.31 12.00
N TYR A 12 -3.95 -7.85 12.66
CA TYR A 12 -2.79 -8.67 12.97
C TYR A 12 -3.19 -9.86 13.86
N ASP A 13 -3.95 -9.60 14.93
CA ASP A 13 -4.39 -10.64 15.86
C ASP A 13 -5.28 -11.67 15.15
N GLN A 14 -6.23 -11.23 14.32
CA GLN A 14 -7.09 -12.14 13.56
C GLN A 14 -6.32 -12.99 12.55
N LEU A 15 -5.33 -12.42 11.84
CA LEU A 15 -4.46 -13.18 10.94
C LEU A 15 -3.63 -14.23 11.70
N LYS A 16 -3.18 -13.91 12.91
CA LYS A 16 -2.46 -14.85 13.79
C LYS A 16 -3.36 -15.96 14.32
N GLU A 17 -4.61 -15.64 14.69
CA GLU A 17 -5.56 -16.65 15.18
C GLU A 17 -5.88 -17.72 14.14
N VAL A 18 -5.91 -17.36 12.85
CA VAL A 18 -6.13 -18.31 11.75
C VAL A 18 -4.85 -18.98 11.24
N ASP A 19 -3.70 -18.71 11.86
CA ASP A 19 -2.38 -19.29 11.54
C ASP A 19 -1.97 -19.19 10.06
N VAL A 20 -2.24 -18.03 9.46
CA VAL A 20 -1.88 -17.74 8.07
C VAL A 20 -0.50 -17.07 8.00
N ASP A 21 0.29 -17.40 6.97
CA ASP A 21 1.58 -16.76 6.73
C ASP A 21 1.39 -15.31 6.23
N PHE A 22 2.05 -14.34 6.86
CA PHE A 22 2.03 -12.94 6.44
C PHE A 22 3.20 -12.16 7.03
N VAL A 23 3.49 -11.02 6.41
CA VAL A 23 4.47 -10.03 6.85
C VAL A 23 3.76 -8.70 7.12
N TYR A 24 4.00 -8.09 8.29
CA TYR A 24 3.50 -6.76 8.65
C TYR A 24 4.55 -5.68 8.33
N GLU A 25 4.19 -4.68 7.51
CA GLU A 25 5.03 -3.57 7.06
C GLU A 25 6.44 -3.95 6.55
N GLY A 26 6.64 -5.20 6.14
CA GLY A 26 7.96 -5.70 5.77
C GLY A 26 8.33 -5.51 4.30
N GLU A 27 7.39 -5.06 3.47
CA GLU A 27 7.60 -4.90 2.02
C GLU A 27 7.18 -3.53 1.52
N THR A 28 8.05 -2.92 0.71
CA THR A 28 7.81 -1.63 0.08
C THR A 28 8.01 -1.74 -1.42
N PHE A 29 6.97 -1.40 -2.17
CA PHE A 29 6.94 -1.41 -3.63
C PHE A 29 7.33 -0.04 -4.17
N VAL A 30 8.24 -0.01 -5.16
CA VAL A 30 8.48 1.18 -5.98
C VAL A 30 7.47 1.16 -7.11
N ILE A 31 6.36 1.89 -6.94
CA ILE A 31 5.24 1.90 -7.89
C ILE A 31 5.41 2.90 -9.02
N GLN A 32 6.42 3.78 -8.91
CA GLN A 32 6.92 4.60 -9.99
C GLN A 32 8.39 4.91 -9.73
N ASP A 33 9.23 4.59 -10.70
CA ASP A 33 10.66 4.86 -10.61
C ASP A 33 10.96 6.36 -10.53
N GLY A 34 12.03 6.68 -9.81
CA GLY A 34 12.61 8.02 -9.84
C GLY A 34 13.16 8.33 -11.24
N PHE A 35 13.09 9.59 -11.63
CA PHE A 35 13.57 10.03 -12.95
C PHE A 35 14.18 11.42 -12.88
N ARG A 36 14.79 11.87 -13.98
CA ARG A 36 15.21 13.26 -14.16
C ARG A 36 14.42 13.87 -15.31
N TYR A 37 13.86 15.05 -15.08
CA TYR A 37 13.21 15.80 -16.14
C TYR A 37 14.26 16.59 -16.93
N ALA A 38 14.32 16.34 -18.24
CA ALA A 38 15.34 16.93 -19.12
C ALA A 38 15.07 18.40 -19.47
N GLY A 39 13.81 18.83 -19.42
CA GLY A 39 13.42 20.19 -19.75
C GLY A 39 13.69 21.19 -18.62
N ILE A 40 13.46 22.47 -18.92
CA ILE A 40 13.55 23.55 -17.94
C ILE A 40 12.49 23.35 -16.86
N TYR A 41 12.92 23.31 -15.60
CA TYR A 41 12.03 23.10 -14.46
C TYR A 41 12.33 24.10 -13.36
N TYR A 42 11.33 24.89 -13.00
CA TYR A 42 11.36 25.80 -11.86
C TYR A 42 10.22 25.43 -10.91
N LYS A 43 10.48 25.47 -9.60
CA LYS A 43 9.46 25.19 -8.57
C LYS A 43 9.50 26.16 -7.42
N SER A 44 8.35 26.39 -6.79
CA SER A 44 8.25 27.13 -5.54
C SER A 44 8.90 26.34 -4.39
N THR A 45 9.39 27.03 -3.39
CA THR A 45 9.87 26.43 -2.14
C THR A 45 9.24 27.16 -0.97
N LYS A 46 8.95 26.47 0.13
CA LYS A 46 8.23 27.06 1.29
C LYS A 46 8.86 28.34 1.84
N ALA A 47 10.17 28.51 1.68
CA ALA A 47 10.94 29.58 2.30
C ALA A 47 11.18 30.82 1.41
N LYS A 48 10.76 30.80 0.14
CA LYS A 48 11.13 31.84 -0.84
C LYS A 48 9.92 32.25 -1.68
N ASP A 49 9.84 33.53 -2.00
CA ASP A 49 8.84 34.16 -2.86
C ASP A 49 9.20 34.08 -4.36
N TYR A 50 10.45 33.75 -4.70
CA TYR A 50 10.89 33.45 -6.06
C TYR A 50 11.01 31.95 -6.35
N MET A 51 10.87 31.62 -7.64
CA MET A 51 10.99 30.26 -8.14
C MET A 51 12.44 29.76 -8.09
N ARG A 52 12.65 28.53 -7.62
CA ARG A 52 13.96 27.86 -7.63
C ARG A 52 14.13 27.09 -8.93
N ASN A 53 15.26 27.28 -9.62
CA ASN A 53 15.65 26.39 -10.73
C ASN A 53 15.93 24.98 -10.18
N ALA A 54 15.14 24.01 -10.66
CA ALA A 54 15.21 22.60 -10.34
C ALA A 54 15.50 21.72 -11.57
N THR A 55 15.86 22.33 -12.70
CA THR A 55 16.25 21.65 -13.93
C THR A 55 17.34 20.63 -13.64
N GLY A 56 17.17 19.41 -14.16
CA GLY A 56 18.12 18.31 -13.96
C GLY A 56 18.13 17.70 -12.56
N ASN A 57 17.40 18.22 -11.57
CA ASN A 57 17.29 17.59 -10.26
C ASN A 57 16.58 16.23 -10.36
N ALA A 58 16.92 15.32 -9.45
CA ALA A 58 16.22 14.05 -9.32
C ALA A 58 14.78 14.28 -8.85
N VAL A 59 13.84 13.67 -9.57
CA VAL A 59 12.47 13.44 -9.12
C VAL A 59 12.48 12.09 -8.41
N LEU A 60 12.11 12.10 -7.13
CA LEU A 60 12.11 10.90 -6.32
C LEU A 60 11.02 9.93 -6.77
N GLU A 61 11.32 8.66 -6.57
CA GLU A 61 10.39 7.55 -6.78
C GLU A 61 9.13 7.66 -5.89
N VAL A 62 8.05 7.02 -6.33
CA VAL A 62 6.84 6.85 -5.52
C VAL A 62 6.87 5.44 -4.95
N LYS A 63 6.84 5.36 -3.61
CA LYS A 63 6.77 4.09 -2.88
C LYS A 63 5.38 3.85 -2.29
N TYR A 64 5.05 2.57 -2.14
CA TYR A 64 3.87 2.11 -1.43
C TYR A 64 4.21 0.92 -0.54
N THR A 65 3.80 0.98 0.72
CA THR A 65 4.05 -0.04 1.76
C THR A 65 2.68 -0.43 2.30
N PRO A 66 2.11 -1.57 1.88
CA PRO A 66 0.88 -2.09 2.47
C PRO A 66 1.11 -2.51 3.92
N ASP A 67 0.05 -2.54 4.72
CA ASP A 67 0.14 -2.96 6.13
C ASP A 67 0.50 -4.45 6.24
N PHE A 68 -0.13 -5.31 5.44
CA PHE A 68 0.10 -6.76 5.47
C PHE A 68 0.25 -7.33 4.06
N VAL A 69 1.23 -8.21 3.87
CA VAL A 69 1.45 -8.95 2.62
C VAL A 69 1.69 -10.42 2.90
N SER A 70 1.12 -11.30 2.09
CA SER A 70 1.44 -12.71 2.03
C SER A 70 1.66 -13.12 0.57
N HIS A 71 2.89 -13.48 0.22
CA HIS A 71 3.17 -14.06 -1.09
C HIS A 71 2.78 -15.54 -1.16
N LYS A 72 2.85 -16.25 -0.02
CA LYS A 72 2.47 -17.67 0.07
C LYS A 72 0.98 -17.85 -0.23
N HIS A 73 0.14 -17.02 0.36
CA HIS A 73 -1.31 -17.07 0.19
C HIS A 73 -1.86 -15.98 -0.74
N LYS A 74 -0.96 -15.24 -1.40
CA LYS A 74 -1.25 -14.22 -2.41
C LYS A 74 -2.34 -13.23 -1.96
N PHE A 75 -2.12 -12.56 -0.84
CA PHE A 75 -3.00 -11.47 -0.41
C PHE A 75 -2.22 -10.24 0.07
N ILE A 76 -2.84 -9.08 -0.08
CA ILE A 76 -2.37 -7.79 0.43
C ILE A 76 -3.53 -7.09 1.14
N ILE A 77 -3.27 -6.56 2.34
CA ILE A 77 -4.24 -5.82 3.15
C ILE A 77 -3.67 -4.44 3.48
N GLU A 78 -4.45 -3.39 3.18
CA GLU A 78 -4.24 -2.03 3.67
C GLU A 78 -5.42 -1.67 4.57
N THR A 79 -5.22 -1.67 5.88
CA THR A 79 -6.25 -1.20 6.80
C THR A 79 -6.40 0.32 6.67
N LYS A 80 -7.64 0.79 6.63
CA LYS A 80 -7.93 2.22 6.42
C LYS A 80 -8.94 2.75 7.42
N GLY A 81 -8.47 3.42 8.45
CA GLY A 81 -9.33 4.32 9.21
C GLY A 81 -9.96 5.40 8.31
N TYR A 82 -11.07 6.00 8.74
CA TYR A 82 -11.64 7.16 8.05
C TYR A 82 -10.66 8.35 8.17
N VAL A 83 -9.95 8.67 7.08
CA VAL A 83 -9.06 9.83 7.00
C VAL A 83 -9.55 10.77 5.88
N PRO A 84 -10.36 11.79 6.21
CA PRO A 84 -11.01 12.67 5.22
C PRO A 84 -10.04 13.52 4.37
N SER A 85 -8.76 13.60 4.74
CA SER A 85 -7.73 14.42 4.08
C SER A 85 -6.82 13.66 3.11
N GLN A 86 -7.05 12.36 2.87
CA GLN A 86 -6.09 11.53 2.14
C GLN A 86 -6.31 11.54 0.62
N HIS A 87 -6.28 12.72 0.01
CA HIS A 87 -6.50 12.92 -1.44
C HIS A 87 -5.49 12.17 -2.33
N THR A 88 -4.32 11.82 -1.80
CA THR A 88 -3.27 11.11 -2.55
C THR A 88 -3.46 9.59 -2.57
N PHE A 89 -4.24 9.03 -1.64
CA PHE A 89 -4.41 7.58 -1.54
C PHE A 89 -5.06 6.97 -2.79
N PRO A 90 -6.19 7.50 -3.33
CA PRO A 90 -6.80 6.92 -4.52
C PRO A 90 -5.86 6.85 -5.73
N LEU A 91 -4.97 7.83 -5.90
CA LEU A 91 -3.99 7.83 -6.98
C LEU A 91 -2.89 6.79 -6.74
N ARG A 92 -2.32 6.75 -5.53
CA ARG A 92 -1.30 5.74 -5.18
C ARG A 92 -1.84 4.33 -5.28
N TRP A 93 -3.07 4.10 -4.84
CA TRP A 93 -3.73 2.80 -4.96
C TRP A 93 -3.92 2.40 -6.43
N LYS A 94 -4.37 3.32 -7.30
CA LYS A 94 -4.47 3.04 -8.75
C LYS A 94 -3.11 2.69 -9.37
N MET A 95 -2.06 3.41 -9.00
CA MET A 95 -0.69 3.11 -9.45
C MET A 95 -0.21 1.76 -8.92
N PHE A 96 -0.54 1.42 -7.67
CA PHE A 96 -0.22 0.12 -7.08
C PHE A 96 -0.94 -1.03 -7.77
N LEU A 97 -2.25 -0.89 -8.06
CA LEU A 97 -3.00 -1.87 -8.86
C LEU A 97 -2.34 -2.09 -10.23
N ARG A 98 -1.91 -1.00 -10.89
CA ARG A 98 -1.20 -1.08 -12.16
C ARG A 98 0.13 -1.82 -12.03
N TYR A 99 0.89 -1.51 -10.98
CA TYR A 99 2.15 -2.19 -10.67
C TYR A 99 1.95 -3.70 -10.48
N LEU A 100 0.92 -4.13 -9.75
CA LEU A 100 0.62 -5.55 -9.55
C LEU A 100 0.36 -6.27 -10.87
N VAL A 101 -0.45 -5.66 -11.76
CA VAL A 101 -0.73 -6.20 -13.10
C VAL A 101 0.55 -6.30 -13.93
N GLU A 102 1.39 -5.26 -13.94
CA GLU A 102 2.62 -5.23 -14.73
C GLU A 102 3.70 -6.21 -14.23
N ASN A 103 3.59 -6.65 -12.97
CA ASN A 103 4.52 -7.59 -12.35
C ASN A 103 3.94 -9.00 -12.17
N GLY A 104 2.81 -9.32 -12.81
CA GLY A 104 2.20 -10.67 -12.78
C GLY A 104 1.68 -11.08 -11.40
N MET A 105 1.20 -10.11 -10.62
CA MET A 105 0.58 -10.28 -9.31
C MET A 105 -0.93 -10.01 -9.35
N ASP A 106 -1.55 -10.16 -10.52
CA ASP A 106 -2.98 -9.95 -10.74
C ASP A 106 -3.86 -11.06 -10.14
N ASP A 107 -3.24 -12.12 -9.63
CA ASP A 107 -3.86 -13.19 -8.85
C ASP A 107 -3.87 -12.93 -7.34
N TYR A 108 -3.32 -11.81 -6.86
CA TYR A 108 -3.37 -11.45 -5.45
C TYR A 108 -4.75 -10.95 -5.04
N MET A 109 -5.25 -11.42 -3.91
CA MET A 109 -6.41 -10.86 -3.23
C MET A 109 -6.06 -9.54 -2.56
N LEU A 110 -6.87 -8.50 -2.78
CA LEU A 110 -6.61 -7.15 -2.26
C LEU A 110 -7.74 -6.69 -1.36
N PHE A 111 -7.40 -6.22 -0.16
CA PHE A 111 -8.39 -5.78 0.84
C PHE A 111 -8.06 -4.40 1.40
N ILE A 112 -9.10 -3.56 1.56
CA ILE A 112 -8.99 -2.26 2.24
C ILE A 112 -10.06 -2.16 3.35
N PRO A 113 -9.94 -2.94 4.44
CA PRO A 113 -10.93 -2.93 5.52
C PRO A 113 -10.84 -1.63 6.34
N LYS A 114 -11.99 -1.09 6.75
CA LYS A 114 -12.10 0.20 7.48
C LYS A 114 -12.62 0.09 8.89
N ASN A 115 -13.07 -1.09 9.28
CA ASN A 115 -13.62 -1.39 10.60
C ASN A 115 -13.46 -2.89 10.90
N LYS A 116 -13.67 -3.29 12.15
CA LYS A 116 -13.50 -4.67 12.61
C LYS A 116 -14.33 -5.68 11.81
N LYS A 117 -15.60 -5.34 11.51
CA LYS A 117 -16.47 -6.22 10.71
C LYS A 117 -15.87 -6.51 9.33
N GLN A 118 -15.31 -5.50 8.66
CA GLN A 118 -14.65 -5.69 7.35
C GLN A 118 -13.35 -6.46 7.46
N VAL A 119 -12.64 -6.37 8.60
CA VAL A 119 -11.51 -7.25 8.89
C VAL A 119 -12.01 -8.70 8.99
N ASP A 120 -13.07 -8.97 9.75
CA ASP A 120 -13.64 -10.31 9.89
C ASP A 120 -14.04 -10.90 8.52
N GLU A 121 -14.71 -10.11 7.68
CA GLU A 121 -15.07 -10.48 6.30
C GLU A 121 -13.82 -10.75 5.42
N THR A 122 -12.75 -9.96 5.60
CA THR A 122 -11.47 -10.15 4.92
C THR A 122 -10.85 -11.50 5.29
N ILE A 123 -10.77 -11.80 6.59
CA ILE A 123 -10.21 -13.05 7.11
C ILE A 123 -11.02 -14.26 6.64
N GLN A 124 -12.34 -14.17 6.71
CA GLN A 124 -13.24 -15.23 6.21
C GLN A 124 -13.01 -15.51 4.71
N THR A 125 -12.85 -14.44 3.91
CA THR A 125 -12.59 -14.58 2.48
C THR A 125 -11.24 -15.24 2.23
N ILE A 126 -10.18 -14.79 2.89
CA ILE A 126 -8.84 -15.39 2.78
C ILE A 126 -8.88 -16.88 3.12
N CYS A 127 -9.46 -17.25 4.27
CA CYS A 127 -9.56 -18.65 4.69
C CYS A 127 -10.36 -19.51 3.71
N ARG A 128 -11.41 -18.96 3.09
CA ARG A 128 -12.21 -19.67 2.09
C ARG A 128 -11.43 -19.90 0.80
N GLU A 129 -10.77 -18.87 0.28
CA GLU A 129 -10.02 -19.00 -0.99
C GLU A 129 -8.77 -19.88 -0.85
N ILE A 130 -8.10 -19.84 0.31
CA ILE A 130 -6.99 -20.78 0.61
C ILE A 130 -7.49 -22.23 0.53
N LYS A 131 -8.62 -22.55 1.19
CA LYS A 131 -9.21 -23.90 1.17
C LYS A 131 -9.66 -24.35 -0.22
N ASN A 132 -10.12 -23.43 -1.07
CA ASN A 132 -10.54 -23.74 -2.44
C ASN A 132 -9.35 -24.00 -3.38
N SER A 133 -8.15 -23.58 -2.98
CA SER A 133 -6.92 -23.70 -3.78
C SER A 133 -6.08 -24.94 -3.43
N GLU A 134 -6.50 -25.69 -2.41
CA GLU A 134 -5.95 -27.00 -2.01
C GLU A 134 -6.73 -28.15 -2.69
#